data_AF-A0A536H3F7-F1
#
_entry.id   AF-A0A536H3F7-F1
#
_cell.length_a   1.000
_cell.length_b   1.000
_cell.length_c   1.000
_cell.angle_alpha   90.00
_cell.angle_beta   90.00
_cell.angle_gamma   90.00
#
_symmetry.space_group_name_H-M   'P 1'
#
loop_
_entity.id
_entity.type
_entity.pdbx_description
1 polymer ?
#
loop_
_entity_poly.entity_id
_entity_poly.type
_entity_poly.pdbx_seq_one_letter_code
_entity_poly.pdbx_strand_id
1 'polypeptide(L)'
;MRAVALSVGLRGGSILVVAAIVFGIVGLSSSFRWVPEAPLLAGFLLVQVATLYLTGRRAGKRATSLMAGALAGAIAGALGGCAGGLTYLAFGKPAINIPVGLLAGALEGGIVGGAGAWLASRRARWRL
;
A
#
# COMPACT_ATOMS: atom_id res chain seq x y z
N MET A 1 3.98 -14.69 -14.21
CA MET A 1 3.68 -13.27 -13.88
C MET A 1 2.49 -13.10 -12.94
N ARG A 2 1.27 -13.54 -13.30
CA ARG A 2 0.04 -13.29 -12.51
C ARG A 2 0.09 -13.85 -11.07
N ALA A 3 0.47 -15.11 -10.89
CA ALA A 3 0.57 -15.74 -9.56
C ALA A 3 1.60 -15.04 -8.64
N VAL A 4 2.70 -14.53 -9.21
CA VAL A 4 3.70 -13.76 -8.46
C VAL A 4 3.14 -12.41 -8.04
N ALA A 5 2.47 -11.70 -8.94
CA ALA A 5 1.83 -10.43 -8.63
C ALA A 5 0.77 -10.58 -7.53
N LEU A 6 -0.05 -11.63 -7.62
CA LEU A 6 -1.10 -11.92 -6.64
C LEU A 6 -0.50 -12.28 -5.28
N SER A 7 0.41 -13.25 -5.21
CA SER A 7 1.00 -13.69 -3.94
C SER A 7 1.80 -12.60 -3.23
N VAL A 8 2.58 -11.80 -3.97
CA VAL A 8 3.36 -10.70 -3.41
C VAL A 8 2.45 -9.53 -3.04
N GLY A 9 1.48 -9.20 -3.88
CA GLY A 9 0.48 -8.15 -3.64
C GLY A 9 -0.38 -8.45 -2.41
N LEU A 10 -0.89 -9.67 -2.26
CA LEU A 10 -1.67 -10.08 -1.08
C LEU A 10 -0.86 -9.98 0.22
N ARG A 11 0.43 -10.39 0.20
CA ARG A 11 1.32 -10.26 1.36
C ARG A 11 1.66 -8.81 1.70
N GLY A 12 1.84 -7.95 0.69
CA GLY A 12 2.04 -6.52 0.91
C GLY A 12 0.77 -5.85 1.43
N GLY A 13 -0.38 -6.23 0.86
CA GLY A 13 -1.70 -5.74 1.22
C GLY A 13 -2.08 -6.09 2.64
N SER A 14 -1.80 -7.31 3.12
CA SER A 14 -2.09 -7.68 4.52
C SER A 14 -1.32 -6.82 5.52
N ILE A 15 -0.08 -6.44 5.22
CA ILE A 15 0.70 -5.50 6.05
C ILE A 15 0.02 -4.12 6.06
N LEU A 16 -0.41 -3.63 4.89
CA LEU A 16 -1.11 -2.34 4.78
C LEU A 16 -2.48 -2.35 5.45
N VAL A 17 -3.21 -3.47 5.44
CA VAL A 17 -4.48 -3.62 6.15
C VAL A 17 -4.27 -3.44 7.65
N VAL A 18 -3.28 -4.15 8.21
CA VAL A 18 -2.96 -4.03 9.64
C VAL A 18 -2.52 -2.60 9.97
N ALA A 19 -1.65 -2.00 9.15
CA ALA A 19 -1.21 -0.63 9.35
C ALA A 19 -2.39 0.36 9.29
N ALA A 20 -3.27 0.25 8.29
CA ALA A 20 -4.42 1.12 8.14
C ALA A 20 -5.37 1.05 9.35
N ILE A 21 -5.59 -0.15 9.90
CA ILE A 21 -6.40 -0.34 11.10
C ILE A 21 -5.72 0.31 12.31
N VAL A 22 -4.43 0.03 12.55
CA VAL A 22 -3.70 0.57 13.71
C VAL A 22 -3.64 2.09 13.65
N PHE A 23 -3.20 2.66 12.52
CA PHE A 23 -3.13 4.11 12.34
C PHE A 23 -4.51 4.76 12.34
N GLY A 24 -5.53 4.11 11.79
CA GLY A 24 -6.90 4.60 11.83
C GLY A 24 -7.47 4.63 13.25
N ILE A 25 -7.24 3.58 14.06
CA ILE A 25 -7.64 3.57 15.47
C ILE A 25 -6.94 4.70 16.24
N VAL A 26 -5.63 4.84 16.09
CA VAL A 26 -4.86 5.87 16.81
C VAL A 26 -5.24 7.27 16.32
N GLY A 27 -5.45 7.46 15.02
CA GLY A 27 -5.76 8.77 14.44
C GLY A 27 -7.22 9.23 14.62
N LEU A 28 -8.17 8.31 14.72
CA LEU A 28 -9.60 8.64 14.81
C LEU A 28 -10.17 8.54 16.24
N SER A 29 -9.51 7.81 17.13
CA SER A 29 -9.97 7.66 18.51
C SER A 29 -9.70 8.91 19.35
N SER A 30 -10.71 9.33 20.12
CA SER A 30 -10.59 10.43 21.07
C SER A 30 -9.59 10.15 22.20
N SER A 31 -9.30 8.88 22.49
CA SER A 31 -8.34 8.48 23.52
C SER A 31 -6.88 8.83 23.19
N PHE A 32 -6.56 9.08 21.92
CA PHE A 32 -5.19 9.35 21.45
C PHE A 32 -4.96 10.79 21.00
N ARG A 33 -5.81 11.75 21.40
CA ARG A 33 -5.66 13.20 21.06
C ARG A 33 -4.33 13.83 21.49
N TRP A 34 -3.61 13.21 22.43
CA TRP A 34 -2.29 13.65 22.85
C TRP A 34 -1.20 13.32 21.83
N VAL A 35 -1.45 12.40 20.89
CA VAL A 35 -0.52 12.03 19.82
C VAL A 35 -0.54 13.12 18.75
N PRO A 36 0.61 13.73 18.41
CA PRO A 36 0.62 14.76 17.39
C PRO A 36 0.24 14.20 16.01
N GLU A 37 -0.63 14.92 15.31
CA GLU A 37 -1.21 14.47 14.02
C GLU A 37 -0.16 14.34 12.91
N ALA A 38 0.74 15.32 12.80
CA ALA A 38 1.72 15.36 11.72
C ALA A 38 2.70 14.14 11.73
N PRO A 39 3.32 13.76 12.86
CA PRO A 39 4.12 12.54 12.96
C PRO A 39 3.35 11.27 12.63
N LEU A 40 2.07 11.19 13.04
CA LEU A 40 1.23 10.03 12.80
C LEU A 40 0.94 9.86 11.30
N LEU A 41 0.55 10.95 10.63
CA LEU A 41 0.34 10.97 9.18
C LEU A 41 1.62 10.69 8.41
N ALA A 42 2.74 11.27 8.82
CA ALA A 42 4.04 11.01 8.22
C ALA A 42 4.44 9.53 8.35
N GLY A 43 4.25 8.94 9.53
CA GLY A 43 4.51 7.53 9.78
C GLY A 43 3.64 6.62 8.92
N PHE A 44 2.33 6.90 8.83
CA PHE A 44 1.42 6.17 7.96
C PHE A 44 1.85 6.23 6.49
N LEU A 45 2.16 7.42 5.99
CA LEU A 45 2.57 7.63 4.60
C LEU A 45 3.90 6.93 4.29
N LEU A 46 4.85 6.97 5.23
CA LEU A 46 6.11 6.23 5.09
C LEU A 46 5.90 4.72 5.02
N VAL A 47 5.08 4.16 5.92
CA VAL A 47 4.74 2.72 5.91
C VAL A 47 4.05 2.34 4.62
N GLN A 48 3.12 3.17 4.15
CA GLN A 48 2.38 2.98 2.92
C GLN A 48 3.33 2.91 1.71
N VAL A 49 4.09 3.98 1.48
CA VAL A 49 5.02 4.11 0.36
C VAL A 49 6.08 3.02 0.40
N ALA A 50 6.69 2.76 1.57
CA ALA A 50 7.73 1.74 1.71
C ALA A 50 7.19 0.34 1.39
N THR A 51 6.00 0.00 1.88
CA THR A 51 5.41 -1.33 1.66
C THR A 51 5.03 -1.52 0.20
N LEU A 52 4.38 -0.54 -0.44
CA LEU A 52 4.04 -0.59 -1.86
C LEU A 52 5.29 -0.70 -2.74
N TYR A 53 6.31 0.10 -2.43
CA TYR A 53 7.58 0.11 -3.15
C TYR A 53 8.30 -1.25 -3.04
N LEU A 54 8.41 -1.79 -1.83
CA LEU A 54 9.04 -3.10 -1.59
C LEU A 54 8.25 -4.23 -2.25
N THR A 55 6.92 -4.16 -2.24
CA THR A 55 6.02 -5.12 -2.90
C THR A 55 6.28 -5.13 -4.41
N GLY A 56 6.26 -3.96 -5.05
CA GLY A 56 6.56 -3.81 -6.47
C GLY A 56 7.97 -4.26 -6.83
N ARG A 57 8.97 -3.89 -6.03
CA ARG A 57 10.37 -4.31 -6.21
C ARG A 57 10.53 -5.82 -6.12
N ARG A 58 9.88 -6.48 -5.14
CA ARG A 58 9.92 -7.94 -4.96
C ARG A 58 9.24 -8.67 -6.13
N ALA A 59 8.08 -8.21 -6.55
CA ALA A 59 7.36 -8.77 -7.70
C ALA A 59 8.14 -8.56 -9.01
N GLY A 60 8.68 -7.37 -9.23
CA GLY A 60 9.50 -7.03 -10.40
C GLY A 60 10.78 -7.88 -10.50
N LYS A 61 11.44 -8.15 -9.37
CA LYS A 61 12.60 -9.07 -9.33
C LYS A 61 12.23 -10.52 -9.65
N ARG A 62 11.12 -11.02 -9.09
CA ARG A 62 10.71 -12.43 -9.25
C ARG A 62 10.13 -12.74 -10.62
N ALA A 63 9.44 -11.78 -11.23
CA ALA A 63 8.75 -11.96 -12.50
C ALA A 63 9.42 -11.24 -13.67
N THR A 64 10.58 -10.59 -13.44
CA THR A 64 11.33 -9.79 -14.42
C THR A 64 10.43 -8.86 -15.25
N SER A 65 9.44 -8.24 -14.59
CA SER A 65 8.35 -7.52 -15.25
C SER A 65 7.92 -6.30 -14.46
N LEU A 66 7.87 -5.16 -15.14
CA LEU A 66 7.32 -3.92 -14.60
C LEU A 66 5.83 -4.06 -14.29
N MET A 67 5.09 -4.69 -15.22
CA MET A 67 3.65 -4.92 -15.10
C MET A 67 3.32 -5.77 -13.87
N ALA A 68 4.14 -6.78 -13.56
CA ALA A 68 3.95 -7.60 -12.36
C ALA A 68 4.14 -6.79 -11.07
N GLY A 69 5.05 -5.81 -11.07
CA GLY A 69 5.25 -4.90 -9.94
C GLY A 69 4.12 -3.90 -9.76
N ALA A 70 3.66 -3.29 -10.86
CA ALA A 70 2.51 -2.39 -10.84
C ALA A 70 1.24 -3.12 -10.36
N LEU A 71 0.96 -4.31 -10.88
CA LEU A 71 -0.20 -5.11 -10.46
C LEU A 71 -0.10 -5.54 -8.99
N ALA A 72 1.08 -5.99 -8.54
CA ALA A 72 1.27 -6.36 -7.13
C ALA A 72 1.06 -5.16 -6.20
N GLY A 73 1.59 -3.99 -6.58
CA GLY A 73 1.39 -2.74 -5.85
C GLY A 73 -0.07 -2.31 -5.85
N ALA A 74 -0.77 -2.37 -6.98
CA ALA A 74 -2.18 -2.03 -7.08
C ALA A 74 -3.06 -2.93 -6.21
N ILE A 75 -2.80 -4.25 -6.18
CA ILE A 75 -3.51 -5.19 -5.29
C ILE A 75 -3.26 -4.84 -3.83
N ALA A 76 -2.00 -4.61 -3.45
CA ALA A 76 -1.64 -4.26 -2.08
C ALA A 76 -2.29 -2.94 -1.64
N GLY A 77 -2.23 -1.93 -2.50
CA GLY A 77 -2.81 -0.62 -2.25
C GLY A 77 -4.34 -0.65 -2.20
N ALA A 78 -5.00 -1.42 -3.06
CA ALA A 78 -6.45 -1.61 -3.00
C ALA A 78 -6.90 -2.23 -1.66
N LEU A 79 -6.17 -3.23 -1.16
CA LEU A 79 -6.46 -3.85 0.13
C LEU A 79 -6.26 -2.87 1.30
N GLY A 80 -5.13 -2.17 1.33
CA GLY A 80 -4.84 -1.16 2.35
C GLY A 80 -5.85 -0.02 2.34
N GLY A 81 -6.18 0.50 1.15
CA GLY A 81 -7.15 1.57 0.97
C GLY A 81 -8.58 1.17 1.33
N CYS A 82 -8.98 -0.06 0.99
CA CYS A 82 -10.28 -0.61 1.42
C CYS A 82 -10.35 -0.76 2.94
N ALA A 83 -9.31 -1.30 3.58
CA ALA A 83 -9.24 -1.38 5.04
C ALA A 83 -9.25 -0.01 5.71
N GLY A 84 -8.55 0.97 5.15
CA GLY A 84 -8.62 2.37 5.59
C GLY A 84 -10.05 2.90 5.52
N GLY A 85 -10.71 2.74 4.37
CA GLY A 85 -12.11 3.15 4.17
C GLY A 85 -13.09 2.48 5.14
N LEU A 86 -12.91 1.18 5.41
CA LEU A 86 -13.68 0.44 6.43
C LEU A 86 -13.42 0.98 7.84
N THR A 87 -12.18 1.36 8.13
CA THR A 87 -11.83 1.97 9.43
C THR A 87 -12.52 3.32 9.58
N TYR A 88 -12.48 4.19 8.55
CA TYR A 88 -13.24 5.44 8.54
C TYR A 88 -14.75 5.19 8.78
N LEU A 89 -15.34 4.22 8.08
CA LEU A 89 -16.75 3.87 8.25
C LEU A 89 -17.07 3.44 9.70
N ALA A 90 -16.22 2.61 10.31
CA ALA A 90 -16.39 2.15 11.70
C ALA A 90 -16.38 3.31 12.72
N PHE A 91 -15.69 4.40 12.41
CA PHE A 91 -15.68 5.64 13.21
C PHE A 91 -16.78 6.65 12.77
N GLY A 92 -17.82 6.19 12.08
CA GLY A 92 -19.01 6.99 11.74
C GLY A 92 -18.85 7.91 10.53
N LYS A 93 -17.81 7.72 9.71
CA LYS A 93 -17.57 8.51 8.48
C LYS A 93 -18.33 7.89 7.29
N PRO A 94 -18.62 8.66 6.23
CA PRO A 94 -19.48 8.18 5.14
C PRO A 94 -18.89 6.98 4.40
N ALA A 95 -19.77 6.08 3.94
CA ALA A 95 -19.41 4.85 3.24
C ALA A 95 -18.65 5.08 1.92
N ILE A 96 -18.70 6.29 1.36
CA ILE A 96 -17.94 6.69 0.16
C ILE A 96 -16.42 6.57 0.34
N ASN A 97 -15.92 6.55 1.58
CA ASN A 97 -14.50 6.35 1.86
C ASN A 97 -14.00 4.95 1.46
N ILE A 98 -14.87 3.95 1.35
CA ILE A 98 -14.50 2.60 0.90
C ILE A 98 -14.12 2.61 -0.59
N PRO A 99 -15.01 2.98 -1.54
CA PRO A 99 -14.66 3.00 -2.95
C PRO A 99 -13.54 4.01 -3.25
N VAL A 100 -13.53 5.17 -2.58
CA VAL A 100 -12.45 6.16 -2.73
C VAL A 100 -11.11 5.59 -2.26
N GLY A 101 -11.08 4.99 -1.07
CA GLY A 101 -9.87 4.37 -0.53
C GLY A 101 -9.36 3.24 -1.40
N LEU A 102 -10.26 2.38 -1.88
CA LEU A 102 -9.92 1.28 -2.79
C LEU A 102 -9.29 1.78 -4.10
N LEU A 103 -9.92 2.75 -4.75
CA LEU A 103 -9.45 3.28 -6.04
C LEU A 103 -8.17 4.09 -5.89
N ALA A 104 -8.10 4.99 -4.91
CA ALA A 104 -6.91 5.78 -4.63
C ALA A 104 -5.74 4.87 -4.26
N GLY A 105 -5.97 3.89 -3.37
CA GLY A 105 -4.98 2.91 -2.98
C GLY A 105 -4.50 2.05 -4.15
N ALA A 106 -5.41 1.61 -5.04
CA ALA A 106 -5.03 0.86 -6.23
C ALA A 106 -4.14 1.68 -7.19
N LEU A 107 -4.49 2.94 -7.43
CA LEU A 107 -3.74 3.84 -8.30
C LEU A 107 -2.35 4.15 -7.71
N GLU A 108 -2.30 4.58 -6.46
CA GLU A 108 -1.06 4.87 -5.75
C GLU A 108 -0.17 3.62 -5.70
N GLY A 109 -0.76 2.47 -5.35
CA GLY A 109 -0.08 1.19 -5.34
C GLY A 109 0.50 0.79 -6.69
N GLY A 110 -0.25 1.02 -7.77
CA GLY A 110 0.21 0.78 -9.14
C GLY A 110 1.43 1.63 -9.49
N ILE A 111 1.38 2.92 -9.18
CA ILE A 111 2.47 3.88 -9.47
C ILE A 111 3.72 3.54 -8.65
N VAL A 112 3.57 3.44 -7.32
CA VAL A 112 4.70 3.19 -6.40
C VAL A 112 5.28 1.79 -6.60
N GLY A 113 4.42 0.79 -6.80
CA GLY A 113 4.83 -0.58 -7.12
C GLY A 113 5.55 -0.68 -8.47
N GLY A 114 5.06 0.04 -9.49
CA GLY A 114 5.72 0.16 -10.78
C GLY A 114 7.11 0.79 -10.67
N ALA A 115 7.24 1.87 -9.90
CA ALA A 115 8.53 2.52 -9.63
C ALA A 115 9.52 1.57 -8.92
N GLY A 116 9.05 0.78 -7.96
CA GLY A 116 9.84 -0.24 -7.29
C GLY A 116 10.36 -1.33 -8.23
N ALA A 117 9.51 -1.79 -9.16
CA ALA A 117 9.91 -2.75 -10.19
C ALA A 117 10.89 -2.17 -11.21
N TRP A 118 10.72 -0.91 -11.58
CA TRP A 118 11.61 -0.21 -12.50
C TRP A 118 13.03 -0.03 -11.94
N LEU A 119 13.15 0.32 -10.66
CA LEU A 119 14.49 0.39 -10.06
C LEU A 119 15.14 -1.00 -9.97
N ALA A 120 14.36 -2.06 -9.75
CA ALA A 120 14.86 -3.43 -9.75
C ALA A 120 15.41 -3.84 -11.12
N SER A 121 14.70 -3.54 -12.20
CA SER A 121 15.16 -3.88 -13.56
C SER A 121 16.39 -3.07 -13.97
N ARG A 122 16.49 -1.79 -13.57
CA ARG A 122 17.71 -1.00 -13.79
C ARG A 122 18.92 -1.60 -13.09
N ARG A 123 18.82 -2.01 -11.83
CA ARG A 123 19.97 -2.60 -11.10
C ARG A 123 20.47 -3.92 -11.68
N ALA A 124 19.61 -4.70 -12.34
CA ALA A 124 20.03 -5.92 -13.03
C ALA A 124 20.90 -5.61 -14.26
N ARG A 125 20.64 -4.48 -14.94
CA ARG A 125 21.37 -4.06 -16.14
C ARG A 125 22.81 -3.60 -15.87
N TRP A 126 23.09 -3.03 -14.69
CA TRP A 126 24.42 -2.55 -14.31
C TRP A 126 25.33 -3.61 -13.68
N ARG A 127 24.88 -4.87 -13.59
CA ARG A 127 25.66 -6.00 -13.06
C ARG A 127 26.16 -6.95 -14.15
N LEU A 128 25.94 -6.59 -15.41
CA LEU A 128 26.45 -7.24 -16.62
C LEU A 128 27.48 -6.30 -17.24
#